data_AF-A0A7V9ZY36-F1
#
_entry.id   AF-A0A7V9ZY36-F1
#
_cell.length_a   1.000
_cell.length_b   1.000
_cell.length_c   1.000
_cell.angle_alpha   90.00
_cell.angle_beta   90.00
_cell.angle_gamma   90.00
#
_symmetry.space_group_name_H-M   'P 1'
#
loop_
_entity.id
_entity.type
_entity.pdbx_description
1 polymer ?
#
loop_
_entity_poly.entity_id
_entity_poly.type
_entity_poly.pdbx_seq_one_letter_code
_entity_poly.pdbx_strand_id
1 'polypeptide(L)'
;MRIPDLDKILSAMLATYDGISDLNFSVGHPLQVEDFGELKPVFVDPPIEALTPYQTEQIALTLMQGNRRLIYDYLSGGSCDCSYSLKEEARFRVNIFRQQGHFSIVLRKLEGTVPTIKSIGLPPIFEQIAKEKTGL
;
A
#
# COMPACT_ATOMS: atom_id res chain seq x y z
N MET A 1 -12.72 -10.61 6.74
CA MET A 1 -12.91 -10.32 5.30
C MET A 1 -12.14 -11.36 4.49
N ARG A 2 -12.62 -11.79 3.30
CA ARG A 2 -11.87 -12.72 2.45
C ARG A 2 -10.98 -11.95 1.47
N ILE A 3 -9.88 -12.56 1.03
CA ILE A 3 -8.96 -11.99 0.03
C ILE A 3 -9.69 -11.50 -1.24
N PRO A 4 -10.63 -12.25 -1.85
CA PRO A 4 -11.34 -11.77 -3.03
C PRO A 4 -12.18 -10.51 -2.81
N ASP A 5 -12.63 -10.27 -1.58
CA ASP A 5 -13.40 -9.06 -1.24
C ASP A 5 -12.47 -7.86 -1.15
N LEU A 6 -11.32 -8.03 -0.49
CA LEU A 6 -10.27 -7.01 -0.41
C LEU A 6 -9.74 -6.67 -1.81
N ASP A 7 -9.46 -7.67 -2.64
CA ASP A 7 -8.97 -7.47 -4.01
C ASP A 7 -9.92 -6.57 -4.82
N LYS A 8 -11.24 -6.80 -4.72
CA LYS A 8 -12.24 -5.97 -5.40
C LYS A 8 -12.20 -4.52 -4.93
N ILE A 9 -12.05 -4.29 -3.63
CA ILE A 9 -11.94 -2.93 -3.07
C ILE A 9 -10.67 -2.26 -3.59
N LEU A 10 -9.53 -2.96 -3.57
CA LEU A 10 -8.26 -2.41 -4.05
C LEU A 10 -8.31 -2.09 -5.55
N SER A 11 -8.82 -2.99 -6.40
CA SER A 11 -9.01 -2.71 -7.83
C SER A 11 -9.97 -1.54 -8.06
N ALA A 12 -11.07 -1.44 -7.31
CA ALA A 12 -11.98 -0.31 -7.43
C ALA A 12 -11.33 1.02 -7.03
N MET A 13 -10.51 1.03 -5.98
CA MET A 13 -9.74 2.21 -5.58
C MET A 13 -8.73 2.61 -6.66
N LEU A 14 -7.97 1.66 -7.21
CA LEU A 14 -7.00 1.92 -8.29
C LEU A 14 -7.64 2.45 -9.58
N ALA A 15 -8.90 2.08 -9.85
CA ALA A 15 -9.61 2.53 -11.03
C ALA A 15 -10.18 3.96 -10.93
N THR A 16 -10.01 4.64 -9.78
CA THR A 16 -10.64 5.95 -9.54
C THR A 16 -9.86 7.14 -10.11
N TYR A 17 -8.53 7.07 -10.12
CA TYR A 17 -7.66 8.12 -10.64
C TYR A 17 -6.42 7.49 -11.28
N ASP A 18 -5.81 8.18 -12.23
CA ASP A 18 -4.66 7.64 -12.98
C ASP A 18 -3.34 7.72 -12.20
N GLY A 19 -3.19 8.72 -11.32
CA GLY A 19 -1.94 9.07 -10.62
C GLY A 19 -1.79 8.48 -9.22
N ILE A 20 -2.46 7.37 -8.93
CA ILE A 20 -2.51 6.80 -7.58
C ILE A 20 -1.15 6.21 -7.16
N SER A 21 -0.56 6.78 -6.09
CA SER A 21 0.67 6.29 -5.46
C SER A 21 0.40 5.42 -4.24
N ASP A 22 -0.59 5.79 -3.42
CA ASP A 22 -0.87 5.16 -2.14
C ASP A 22 -2.38 4.95 -1.95
N LEU A 23 -2.74 3.81 -1.36
CA LEU A 23 -4.10 3.52 -0.87
C LEU A 23 -4.10 3.58 0.66
N ASN A 24 -5.03 4.32 1.23
CA ASN A 24 -5.07 4.64 2.65
C ASN A 24 -6.38 4.14 3.29
N PHE A 25 -6.25 3.46 4.42
CA PHE A 25 -7.37 3.02 5.25
C PHE A 25 -7.16 3.47 6.69
N SER A 26 -8.03 4.36 7.17
CA SER A 26 -7.98 4.89 8.54
C SER A 26 -9.38 5.01 9.12
N VAL A 27 -9.52 4.77 10.42
CA VAL A 27 -10.80 4.88 11.11
C VAL A 27 -11.35 6.30 11.02
N GLY A 28 -12.66 6.43 10.83
CA GLY A 28 -13.35 7.72 10.76
C GLY A 28 -13.25 8.43 9.41
N HIS A 29 -12.56 7.83 8.44
CA HIS A 29 -12.37 8.38 7.10
C HIS A 29 -12.93 7.42 6.04
N PRO A 30 -13.35 7.92 4.86
CA PRO A 30 -13.72 7.06 3.76
C PRO A 30 -12.49 6.28 3.25
N LEU A 31 -12.69 5.42 2.25
CA LEU A 31 -11.56 4.92 1.46
C LEU A 31 -10.82 6.12 0.86
N GLN A 32 -9.49 6.13 0.93
CA GLN A 32 -8.69 7.25 0.46
C GLN A 32 -7.55 6.78 -0.43
N VAL A 33 -7.18 7.62 -1.39
CA VAL A 33 -6.03 7.41 -2.26
C VAL A 33 -5.22 8.68 -2.35
N GLU A 34 -3.91 8.55 -2.51
CA GLU A 34 -3.03 9.66 -2.83
C GLU A 34 -2.86 9.71 -4.35
N ASP A 35 -3.37 10.78 -4.96
CA ASP A 35 -3.29 11.05 -6.40
C ASP A 35 -2.38 12.26 -6.62
N PHE A 36 -1.23 12.04 -7.25
CA PHE A 36 -0.18 13.07 -7.43
C PHE A 36 0.18 13.86 -6.15
N GLY A 37 0.22 13.18 -5.00
CA GLY A 37 0.55 13.79 -3.72
C GLY A 37 -0.62 14.41 -2.97
N GLU A 38 -1.84 14.39 -3.53
CA GLU A 38 -3.05 14.87 -2.88
C GLU A 38 -3.91 13.71 -2.37
N LEU A 39 -4.30 13.76 -1.10
CA LEU A 39 -5.18 12.76 -0.50
C LEU A 39 -6.64 13.01 -0.90
N LYS A 40 -7.21 12.09 -1.67
CA LYS A 40 -8.59 12.17 -2.19
C LYS A 40 -9.45 11.01 -1.68
N PRO A 41 -10.74 11.25 -1.38
CA PRO A 41 -11.67 10.18 -1.04
C PRO A 41 -12.03 9.35 -2.29
N VAL A 42 -12.32 8.07 -2.06
CA VAL A 42 -12.87 7.14 -3.04
C VAL A 42 -14.30 6.81 -2.65
N PHE A 43 -15.21 7.07 -3.57
CA PHE A 43 -16.63 6.76 -3.41
C PHE A 43 -16.95 5.43 -4.10
N VAL A 44 -17.43 4.47 -3.33
CA VAL A 44 -17.87 3.14 -3.79
C VAL A 44 -19.39 3.02 -3.64
N ASP A 45 -20.01 2.05 -4.31
CA ASP A 45 -21.44 1.73 -4.16
C ASP A 45 -21.58 0.33 -3.52
N PRO A 46 -22.16 0.20 -2.30
CA PRO A 46 -22.74 1.26 -1.46
C PRO A 46 -21.68 2.18 -0.83
N PRO A 47 -22.02 3.45 -0.55
CA PRO A 47 -21.07 4.44 -0.02
C PRO A 47 -20.54 4.04 1.36
N ILE A 48 -19.22 4.17 1.52
CA ILE A 48 -18.53 4.06 2.80
C ILE A 48 -18.09 5.45 3.20
N GLU A 49 -18.88 6.13 4.03
CA GLU A 49 -18.58 7.49 4.51
C GLU A 49 -17.40 7.50 5.48
N ALA A 50 -17.34 6.50 6.36
CA ALA A 50 -16.28 6.35 7.35
C ALA A 50 -16.01 4.87 7.67
N LEU A 51 -14.74 4.50 7.66
CA LEU A 51 -14.30 3.18 8.10
C LEU A 51 -14.39 3.06 9.62
N THR A 52 -14.94 1.95 10.06
CA THR A 52 -15.02 1.58 11.48
C THR A 52 -13.74 0.88 11.94
N PRO A 53 -13.44 0.86 13.26
CA PRO A 53 -12.33 0.08 13.81
C PRO A 53 -12.33 -1.39 13.39
N TYR A 54 -13.52 -2.00 13.36
CA TYR A 54 -13.70 -3.38 12.92
C TYR A 54 -13.32 -3.56 11.45
N GLN A 55 -13.74 -2.66 10.56
CA GLN A 55 -13.39 -2.75 9.13
C GLN A 55 -11.87 -2.61 8.92
N THR A 56 -11.23 -1.64 9.56
CA THR A 56 -9.77 -1.46 9.46
C THR A 56 -9.01 -2.67 10.01
N GLU A 57 -9.46 -3.25 11.12
CA GLU A 57 -8.87 -4.48 11.68
C GLU A 57 -9.03 -5.66 10.71
N GLN A 58 -10.22 -5.84 10.12
CA GLN A 58 -10.45 -6.90 9.14
C GLN A 58 -9.51 -6.76 7.94
N ILE A 59 -9.31 -5.55 7.41
CA ILE A 59 -8.39 -5.32 6.29
C ILE A 59 -6.94 -5.62 6.71
N ALA A 60 -6.50 -5.12 7.87
CA ALA A 60 -5.16 -5.37 8.39
C ALA A 60 -4.89 -6.87 8.57
N LEU A 61 -5.79 -7.60 9.21
CA LEU A 61 -5.64 -9.05 9.43
C LEU A 61 -5.67 -9.85 8.13
N THR A 62 -6.50 -9.44 7.17
CA THR A 62 -6.51 -10.04 5.82
C THR A 62 -5.17 -9.80 5.11
N LEU A 63 -4.59 -8.60 5.21
CA LEU A 63 -3.27 -8.28 4.63
C LEU A 63 -2.12 -9.04 5.32
N MET A 64 -2.21 -9.26 6.64
CA MET A 64 -1.22 -10.06 7.39
C MET A 64 -1.31 -11.56 7.10
N GLN A 65 -2.44 -12.05 6.58
CA GLN A 65 -2.66 -13.46 6.18
C GLN A 65 -2.30 -14.48 7.28
N GLY A 66 -2.57 -14.16 8.55
CA GLY A 66 -2.25 -15.03 9.68
C GLY A 66 -0.75 -15.20 9.96
N ASN A 67 0.11 -14.38 9.37
CA ASN A 67 1.54 -14.41 9.62
C ASN A 67 1.83 -13.96 11.06
N ARG A 68 2.20 -14.92 11.90
CA ARG A 68 2.49 -14.70 13.33
C ARG A 68 3.57 -13.67 13.59
N ARG A 69 4.57 -13.56 12.69
CA ARG A 69 5.64 -12.57 12.82
C ARG A 69 5.10 -11.15 12.64
N LEU A 70 4.29 -10.92 11.60
CA LEU A 70 3.68 -9.60 11.36
C LEU A 70 2.78 -9.17 12.53
N ILE A 71 1.98 -10.11 13.03
CA ILE A 71 1.12 -9.87 14.20
C ILE A 71 1.96 -9.53 15.43
N TYR A 72 3.05 -10.28 15.68
CA TYR A 72 3.95 -10.00 16.79
C TYR A 72 4.63 -8.64 16.65
N ASP A 73 5.15 -8.31 15.46
CA ASP A 73 5.79 -7.02 15.16
C ASP A 73 4.80 -5.86 15.39
N TYR A 74 3.55 -6.01 14.95
CA TYR A 74 2.48 -5.03 15.22
C TYR A 74 2.16 -4.91 16.71
N LEU A 75 2.00 -6.02 17.44
CA LEU A 75 1.62 -5.99 18.86
C LEU A 75 2.74 -5.45 19.76
N SER A 76 4.00 -5.74 19.43
CA SER A 76 5.16 -5.34 20.23
C SER A 76 5.73 -3.98 19.83
N GLY A 77 5.80 -3.71 18.53
CA GLY A 77 6.40 -2.49 17.96
C GLY A 77 5.38 -1.42 17.53
N GLY A 78 4.09 -1.74 17.48
CA GLY A 78 3.03 -0.82 17.05
C GLY A 78 2.88 -0.71 15.53
N SER A 79 3.70 -1.42 14.75
CA SER A 79 3.61 -1.47 13.29
C SER A 79 4.26 -2.72 12.70
N CYS A 80 3.88 -3.09 11.49
CA CYS A 80 4.58 -4.08 10.68
C CYS A 80 4.55 -3.72 9.18
N ASP A 81 5.58 -4.12 8.45
CA ASP A 81 5.66 -4.00 7.00
C ASP A 81 5.48 -5.37 6.34
N CYS A 82 4.68 -5.43 5.28
CA CYS A 82 4.56 -6.60 4.42
C CYS A 82 4.43 -6.21 2.95
N SER A 83 4.30 -7.21 2.08
CA SER A 83 4.03 -7.01 0.67
C SER A 83 2.73 -7.69 0.29
N TYR A 84 1.96 -7.07 -0.60
CA TYR A 84 0.70 -7.61 -1.10
C TYR A 84 0.67 -7.55 -2.62
N SER A 85 0.27 -8.63 -3.27
CA SER A 85 0.15 -8.68 -4.73
C SER A 85 -1.33 -8.78 -5.10
N LEU A 86 -1.83 -7.76 -5.78
CA LEU A 86 -3.17 -7.75 -6.38
C LEU A 86 -3.08 -8.39 -7.76
N LYS A 87 -3.06 -9.73 -7.78
CA LYS A 87 -2.97 -10.55 -8.99
C LYS A 87 -1.88 -10.00 -9.96
N GLU A 88 -2.26 -9.69 -11.20
CA GLU A 88 -1.39 -9.10 -12.23
C GLU A 88 -1.55 -7.57 -12.35
N GLU A 89 -2.43 -6.96 -11.56
CA GLU A 89 -2.79 -5.55 -11.67
C GLU A 89 -1.78 -4.65 -10.96
N ALA A 90 -1.43 -4.97 -9.71
CA ALA A 90 -0.52 -4.16 -8.92
C ALA A 90 0.19 -4.95 -7.81
N ARG A 91 1.34 -4.46 -7.38
CA ARG A 91 2.04 -4.92 -6.18
C ARG A 91 2.15 -3.77 -5.20
N PHE A 92 2.12 -4.09 -3.92
CA PHE A 92 2.13 -3.10 -2.86
C PHE A 92 3.21 -3.40 -1.83
N ARG A 93 3.86 -2.35 -1.36
CA ARG A 93 4.47 -2.34 -0.03
C ARG A 93 3.39 -1.85 0.93
N VAL A 94 3.09 -2.67 1.93
CA VAL A 94 2.04 -2.40 2.90
C VAL A 94 2.68 -2.07 4.24
N ASN A 95 2.27 -0.97 4.84
CA ASN A 95 2.56 -0.64 6.22
C ASN A 95 1.26 -0.67 7.03
N ILE A 96 1.24 -1.43 8.11
CA ILE A 96 0.11 -1.53 9.05
C ILE A 96 0.61 -1.02 10.39
N PHE A 97 -0.04 -0.02 10.96
CA PHE A 97 0.41 0.64 12.19
C PHE A 97 -0.75 1.10 13.06
N ARG A 98 -0.45 1.44 14.31
CA ARG A 98 -1.44 1.90 15.28
C ARG A 98 -1.56 3.43 15.26
N GLN A 99 -2.74 3.93 14.97
CA GLN A 99 -3.08 5.36 15.01
C GLN A 99 -4.27 5.57 15.94
N GLN A 100 -4.10 6.39 16.99
CA GLN A 100 -5.14 6.64 18.01
C GLN A 100 -5.77 5.37 18.60
N GLY A 101 -4.99 4.29 18.74
CA GLY A 101 -5.46 3.02 19.28
C GLY A 101 -6.12 2.08 18.26
N HIS A 102 -6.24 2.49 17.00
CA HIS A 102 -6.84 1.69 15.92
C HIS A 102 -5.82 1.30 14.86
N PHE A 103 -6.16 0.29 14.05
CA PHE A 103 -5.39 -0.07 12.85
C PHE A 103 -5.49 1.05 11.81
N SER A 104 -4.35 1.41 11.24
CA SER A 104 -4.21 2.31 10.10
C SER A 104 -3.28 1.64 9.09
N ILE A 105 -3.58 1.78 7.81
CA ILE A 105 -2.95 0.99 6.75
C ILE A 105 -2.66 1.89 5.56
N VAL A 106 -1.42 1.81 5.07
CA VAL A 106 -1.00 2.44 3.82
C VAL A 106 -0.45 1.36 2.89
N LEU A 107 -0.98 1.29 1.67
CA LEU A 107 -0.47 0.44 0.61
C LEU A 107 0.14 1.33 -0.46
N ARG A 108 1.46 1.34 -0.55
CA ARG A 108 2.19 2.03 -1.61
C ARG A 108 2.29 1.15 -2.83
N LYS A 109 1.77 1.62 -3.96
CA LYS A 109 1.89 0.94 -5.25
C LYS A 109 3.37 0.86 -5.63
N LEU A 110 3.81 -0.34 -5.99
CA LEU A 110 5.13 -0.60 -6.53
C LEU A 110 5.03 -0.62 -8.06
N GLU A 111 5.92 0.11 -8.72
CA GLU A 111 6.02 0.09 -10.17
C GLU A 111 6.35 -1.32 -10.68
N GLY A 112 5.57 -1.78 -11.66
CA GLY A 112 5.73 -3.12 -12.24
C GLY A 112 7.00 -3.25 -13.09
N THR A 113 7.50 -2.13 -13.62
CA THR A 113 8.69 -2.07 -14.46
C THR A 113 9.78 -1.24 -13.79
N VAL A 114 10.97 -1.82 -13.61
CA VAL A 114 12.12 -1.06 -13.11
C VAL A 114 12.56 -0.06 -14.18
N PRO A 115 12.59 1.26 -13.88
CA PRO A 115 12.99 2.26 -14.86
C PRO A 115 14.48 2.09 -15.23
N THR A 116 14.79 2.36 -16.50
CA THR A 116 16.18 2.41 -16.96
C THR A 116 16.85 3.71 -16.51
N ILE A 117 18.17 3.72 -16.32
CA ILE A 117 18.96 4.94 -16.00
C ILE A 117 18.62 6.08 -16.98
N LYS A 118 18.53 5.76 -18.28
CA LYS A 118 18.18 6.71 -19.33
C LYS A 118 16.75 7.27 -19.20
N SER A 119 15.77 6.44 -18.86
CA SER A 119 14.35 6.87 -18.78
C SER A 119 14.08 7.83 -17.63
N ILE A 120 14.89 7.80 -16.57
CA ILE A 120 14.80 8.75 -15.44
C ILE A 120 15.78 9.92 -15.58
N GLY A 121 16.42 10.09 -16.74
CA GLY A 121 17.29 11.23 -17.02
C GLY A 121 18.58 11.26 -16.20
N LEU A 122 19.01 10.12 -15.65
CA LEU A 122 20.24 10.05 -14.89
C LEU A 122 21.47 10.17 -15.82
N PRO A 123 22.53 10.87 -15.40
CA PRO A 123 23.77 10.96 -16.16
C PRO A 123 24.42 9.59 -16.47
N PRO A 124 25.14 9.44 -17.59
CA PRO A 124 25.79 8.17 -17.97
C PRO A 124 26.79 7.62 -16.95
N ILE A 125 27.30 8.46 -16.03
CA ILE A 125 28.20 8.03 -14.96
C ILE A 125 27.55 6.95 -14.07
N PHE A 126 26.22 6.95 -13.91
CA PHE A 126 25.52 5.93 -13.13
C PHE A 126 25.62 4.53 -13.75
N GLU A 127 25.73 4.42 -15.08
CA GLU A 127 25.99 3.13 -15.74
C GLU A 127 27.41 2.63 -15.50
N GLN A 128 28.36 3.55 -15.32
CA GLN A 128 29.76 3.21 -15.05
C GLN A 128 29.93 2.77 -13.60
N ILE A 129 29.36 3.52 -12.65
CA ILE A 129 29.37 3.18 -11.22
C ILE A 129 28.76 1.80 -10.98
N ALA A 130 27.68 1.45 -11.67
CA ALA A 130 27.03 0.14 -11.55
C ALA A 130 27.91 -1.04 -12.02
N LYS A 131 29.00 -0.79 -12.75
CA LYS A 131 29.94 -1.82 -13.25
C LYS A 131 31.16 -2.02 -12.33
N GLU A 132 31.30 -1.22 -11.28
CA GLU A 132 32.39 -1.36 -10.33
C GLU A 132 32.32 -2.74 -9.64
N LYS A 133 33.43 -3.46 -9.62
CA LYS A 133 33.51 -4.83 -9.08
C LYS A 133 33.79 -4.85 -7.57
N THR A 134 34.26 -3.74 -7.04
CA THR A 134 34.67 -3.55 -5.66
C THR A 134 34.10 -2.23 -5.18
N GLY A 135 33.43 -2.26 -4.03
CA GLY A 135 32.75 -1.10 -3.46
C GLY A 135 33.40 -0.59 -2.17
N LEU A 136 32.62 0.18 -1.43
CA LEU A 136 32.87 0.63 -0.05
C LEU A 136 32.52 -0.46 0.97
#